data_AF-A0A7X7TJK6-F1
#
_entry.id   AF-A0A7X7TJK6-F1
#
_cell.length_a   1.000
_cell.length_b   1.000
_cell.length_c   1.000
_cell.angle_alpha   90.00
_cell.angle_beta   90.00
_cell.angle_gamma   90.00
#
_symmetry.space_group_name_H-M   'P 1'
#
loop_
_entity.id
_entity.type
_entity.pdbx_description
1 polymer ?
#
loop_
_entity_poly.entity_id
_entity_poly.type
_entity_poly.pdbx_seq_one_letter_code
_entity_poly.pdbx_strand_id
1 'polypeptide(L)' 'MIGVFLFIILIAVFAVQNAGPVSIKLFFWTVPGIPLVLVIFGTAFCGFVIGVLMGRLTKKGGQRVSSLSNIKEK' A
#
# COMPACT_ATOMS: atom_id res chain seq x y z
N MET A 1 7.07 -8.67 25.81
CA MET A 1 7.69 -9.87 25.19
C MET A 1 6.62 -10.81 24.65
N ILE A 2 5.65 -11.28 25.45
CA ILE A 2 4.58 -12.21 25.00
C ILE A 2 3.77 -11.71 23.79
N GLY A 3 3.48 -10.41 23.71
CA GLY A 3 2.73 -9.84 22.58
C GLY A 3 3.45 -9.96 21.23
N VAL A 4 4.78 -9.96 21.22
CA VAL A 4 5.57 -10.15 19.99
C VAL A 4 5.41 -11.59 19.48
N PHE A 5 5.45 -12.57 20.38
CA PHE A 5 5.21 -13.98 20.01
C PHE A 5 3.81 -14.20 19.45
N LEU A 6 2.79 -13.63 20.09
CA LEU A 6 1.41 -13.70 19.59
C LEU A 6 1.28 -13.06 18.20
N PHE A 7 1.93 -11.92 17.99
CA PHE A 7 1.94 -11.24 16.70
C PHE A 7 2.65 -12.08 15.61
N ILE A 8 3.78 -12.70 15.93
CA ILE A 8 4.50 -13.59 15.01
C ILE A 8 3.64 -14.80 14.63
N ILE A 9 2.97 -15.43 15.59
CA ILE A 9 2.07 -16.57 15.33
C ILE A 9 0.94 -16.14 14.39
N LEU A 10 0.36 -14.97 14.61
CA LEU A 10 -0.71 -14.44 13.76
C LEU A 10 -0.23 -14.22 12.32
N ILE A 11 0.96 -13.62 12.14
CA ILE A 11 1.60 -13.44 10.82
C ILE A 11 1.85 -14.79 10.15
N ALA A 12 2.36 -15.78 10.89
CA ALA A 12 2.66 -17.12 10.36
C ALA A 12 1.39 -17.84 9.89
N VAL A 13 0.32 -17.80 10.70
CA VAL A 13 -0.98 -18.38 10.34
C VAL A 13 -1.55 -17.69 9.11
N PHE A 14 -1.49 -16.35 9.06
CA PHE A 14 -1.90 -15.57 7.90
C PHE A 14 -1.12 -15.97 6.64
N ALA A 15 0.20 -16.11 6.72
CA ALA A 15 1.03 -16.52 5.59
C ALA A 15 0.69 -17.93 5.08
N VAL A 16 0.53 -18.90 5.99
CA VAL A 16 0.19 -20.29 5.64
C VAL A 16 -1.20 -20.38 5.01
N GLN A 17 -2.19 -19.69 5.56
CA GLN A 17 -3.55 -19.71 5.02
C GLN A 17 -3.65 -19.02 3.65
N ASN A 18 -2.81 -18.01 3.42
CA ASN A 18 -2.76 -17.28 2.15
C ASN A 18 -1.65 -17.78 1.20
N ALA A 19 -1.06 -18.95 1.49
CA ALA A 19 -0.06 -19.62 0.64
C ALA A 19 -0.69 -20.32 -0.58
N GLY A 20 -2.03 -20.38 -0.65
CA GLY A 20 -2.76 -20.92 -1.79
C GLY A 20 -2.30 -20.25 -3.10
N PRO A 21 -1.84 -21.04 -4.10
CA PRO A 21 -1.36 -20.49 -5.36
C PRO A 21 -2.53 -19.92 -6.15
N VAL A 22 -2.43 -18.65 -6.54
CA VAL A 22 -3.37 -17.99 -7.44
C VAL A 22 -2.71 -17.74 -8.79
N SER A 23 -3.50 -17.89 -9.86
CA SER A 23 -3.06 -17.55 -11.21
C SER A 23 -3.54 -16.15 -11.55
N ILE A 24 -2.60 -15.26 -11.84
CA ILE A 24 -2.90 -13.88 -12.20
C ILE A 24 -2.83 -13.74 -13.71
N LYS A 25 -3.91 -13.24 -14.32
CA LYS A 25 -3.93 -12.84 -15.74
C LYS A 25 -4.11 -11.33 -15.82
N LEU A 26 -3.08 -10.63 -16.30
CA LEU A 26 -3.05 -9.18 -16.48
C LEU A 26 -2.90 -8.86 -17.96
N PHE A 27 -3.98 -8.42 -18.62
CA PHE A 27 -4.00 -8.15 -20.06
C PHE A 27 -3.40 -9.31 -20.89
N PHE A 28 -2.12 -9.22 -21.27
CA PHE A 28 -1.38 -10.24 -22.03
C PHE A 28 -0.41 -11.09 -21.19
N TRP A 29 -0.25 -10.78 -19.91
CA TRP A 29 0.70 -11.42 -19.01
C TRP A 29 -0.02 -12.42 -18.10
N THR A 30 0.54 -13.62 -17.96
CA THR A 30 0.06 -14.62 -17.00
C THR A 30 1.19 -14.97 -16.05
N VAL A 31 0.95 -14.86 -14.74
CA VAL A 31 1.84 -15.44 -13.74
C VAL A 31 1.10 -16.54 -12.99
N PRO A 32 1.42 -17.81 -13.26
CA PRO A 32 0.85 -18.92 -12.52
C PRO A 32 1.58 -19.10 -11.18
N GLY A 33 0.86 -19.58 -10.17
CA GLY A 33 1.47 -20.13 -8.96
C GLY A 33 2.00 -19.11 -7.94
N ILE A 34 1.54 -17.86 -7.97
CA ILE A 34 1.93 -16.88 -6.95
C ILE A 34 1.01 -17.00 -5.72
N PRO A 35 1.55 -17.05 -4.49
CA PRO A 35 0.76 -16.96 -3.26
C PRO A 35 -0.09 -15.69 -3.18
N LEU A 36 -1.36 -15.81 -2.78
CA LEU A 36 -2.29 -14.69 -2.66
C LEU A 36 -1.74 -13.54 -1.81
N VAL A 37 -1.04 -13.87 -0.72
CA VAL A 37 -0.44 -12.88 0.19
C VAL A 37 0.56 -11.96 -0.52
N LEU A 38 1.36 -12.48 -1.45
CA LEU A 38 2.32 -11.67 -2.20
C LEU A 38 1.62 -10.72 -3.16
N VAL A 39 0.48 -11.13 -3.71
CA VAL A 39 -0.34 -10.28 -4.59
C VAL A 39 -0.90 -9.10 -3.81
N ILE A 40 -1.47 -9.36 -2.63
CA ILE A 40 -2.06 -8.33 -1.78
C ILE A 40 -0.99 -7.33 -1.33
N PHE A 41 0.13 -7.82 -0.78
CA PHE A 41 1.20 -6.93 -0.34
C PHE A 41 1.84 -6.18 -1.51
N GLY A 42 2.07 -6.83 -2.65
CA GLY A 42 2.64 -6.19 -3.83
C GLY A 42 1.76 -5.08 -4.37
N THR A 43 0.45 -5.32 -4.50
CA THR A 43 -0.50 -4.31 -5.00
C THR A 43 -0.68 -3.15 -4.01
N ALA A 44 -0.79 -3.44 -2.71
CA ALA A 44 -0.87 -2.42 -1.67
C ALA A 44 0.39 -1.55 -1.61
N PHE A 45 1.57 -2.17 -1.71
CA PHE A 45 2.85 -1.45 -1.75
C PHE A 45 2.98 -0.56 -2.99
N CYS A 46 2.65 -1.08 -4.18
CA CYS A 46 2.61 -0.27 -5.40
C CYS A 46 1.65 0.92 -5.27
N GLY A 47 0.44 0.70 -4.73
CA GLY A 47 -0.52 1.77 -4.48
C GLY A 47 0.01 2.83 -3.50
N PHE A 48 0.66 2.41 -2.42
CA PHE A 48 1.31 3.32 -1.47
C PHE A 48 2.40 4.16 -2.14
N VAL A 49 3.30 3.53 -2.90
CA VAL A 49 4.38 4.23 -3.63
C VAL A 49 3.80 5.25 -4.60
N ILE A 50 2.81 4.87 -5.40
CA ILE A 50 2.13 5.78 -6.35
C ILE A 50 1.48 6.94 -5.59
N GLY A 51 0.76 6.67 -4.51
CA GLY A 51 0.11 7.69 -3.69
C GLY A 51 1.10 8.69 -3.08
N VAL A 52 2.22 8.20 -2.54
CA VAL A 52 3.29 9.05 -1.99
C VAL A 52 3.91 9.91 -3.10
N LEU A 53 4.20 9.34 -4.27
CA LEU A 53 4.76 10.07 -5.40
C LEU A 53 3.78 11.15 -5.89
N MET A 54 2.50 10.82 -6.10
CA MET A 54 1.48 11.79 -6.51
C MET A 54 1.26 12.86 -5.46
N GLY A 55 1.29 12.53 -4.16
CA GLY A 55 1.19 13.51 -3.08
C GLY A 55 2.35 14.50 -3.05
N ARG A 56 3.58 14.04 -3.35
CA ARG A 56 4.76 14.90 -3.50
C ARG A 56 4.64 15.81 -4.73
N LEU A 57 4.16 15.29 -5.85
CA LEU A 57 3.97 16.05 -7.09
C LEU A 57 2.82 17.07 -7.00
N THR A 58 1.75 16.73 -6.27
CA THR A 58 0.54 17.56 -6.12
C THR A 58 0.67 18.64 -5.05
N LYS A 59 1.72 18.61 -4.22
CA LYS A 59 1.95 19.55 -3.09
C LYS A 59 2.14 21.04 -3.49
N LYS A 60 1.98 21.38 -4.77
CA LYS A 60 2.02 22.75 -5.31
C LYS A 60 0.70 23.52 -5.14
N GLY A 61 -0.43 22.83 -4.91
CA GLY A 61 -1.77 23.48 -4.82
C GLY A 61 -2.22 23.88 -3.41
N GLY A 62 -1.87 23.11 -2.38
CA GLY A 62 -2.38 23.29 -1.01
C GLY A 62 -1.76 24.46 -0.24
N GLN A 63 -0.55 24.89 -0.59
CA GLN A 63 0.12 26.01 0.09
C GLN A 63 -0.48 27.37 -0.30
N ARG A 64 -1.07 27.48 -1.50
CA ARG A 64 -1.66 28.75 -1.98
C ARG A 64 -2.88 29.18 -1.18
N VAL A 65 -3.69 28.24 -0.70
CA VAL A 65 -4.89 28.55 0.11
C VAL A 65 -4.49 29.04 1.50
N SER A 66 -3.43 28.46 2.10
CA SER A 66 -2.92 28.90 3.41
C SER A 66 -2.21 30.26 3.38
N SER A 67 -1.67 30.67 2.23
CA SER A 67 -1.07 32.01 2.08
C SER A 67 -2.08 33.10 1.77
N LEU A 68 -3.22 32.76 1.15
CA LEU A 68 -4.29 33.72 0.83
C LEU A 68 -5.19 34.05 2.03
N SER A 69 -5.37 33.12 2.97
CA SER A 69 -6.09 33.40 4.21
C SER A 69 -5.32 34.37 5.13
N ASN A 70 -3.99 34.27 5.16
CA ASN A 70 -3.12 35.11 6.00
C ASN A 70 -3.06 36.58 5.53
N ILE A 71 -3.31 36.84 4.24
CA ILE A 71 -3.36 38.20 3.67
C ILE A 71 -4.72 38.87 3.93
N LYS A 72 -5.80 38.08 4.07
CA LYS A 72 -7.16 38.61 4.27
C LYS A 72 -7.46 39.00 5.73
N GLU A 73 -6.69 38.49 6.69
CA GLU A 73 -6.78 38.84 8.11
C GLU A 73 -5.84 39.98 8.54
N LYS A 74 -5.08 40.58 7.61
CA LYS A 74 -4.11 41.64 7.89
C LYS A 74 -4.54 42.96 7.25
#